data_AF-A0AAD5IWQ3-F1
#
_entry.id   AF-A0AAD5IWQ3-F1
#
_cell.length_a   1.000
_cell.length_b   1.000
_cell.length_c   1.000
_cell.angle_alpha   90.00
_cell.angle_beta   90.00
_cell.angle_gamma   90.00
#
_symmetry.space_group_name_H-M   'P 1'
#
loop_
_entity.id
_entity.type
_entity.pdbx_description
1 polymer ?
#
loop_
_entity_poly.entity_id
_entity_poly.type
_entity_poly.pdbx_seq_one_letter_code
_entity_poly.pdbx_strand_id
1 'polypeptide(L)'
;MCKLNRLQELPSVDMFVTTVDPVLEPPIITVNTVLSLMAVDYPANKLACYVSDGCSPLNYYALVEASKEEYKLLSRNIEDAAKKSAALGFDLSGYVDDDDYDELLKQLGNSNEFIKSAGHALRGETGLPMNPSNSLDVAHQVAGSAYENGSSWGEKVGWLYGSATEDILTGLMIHTRGWRSGYCNPDPPGFLGCAPSSVLAAMIQQKRWITGQLEILFSKNNPISATLTANLQIRMCIAYLYVIIWGLRSIPELCYAALPAYCIITNTNFLPKVSANFNRI
;
A
#
# COMPACT_ATOMS: atom_id res chain seq x y z
N MET A 1 -23.31 -11.58 0.54
CA MET A 1 -23.11 -10.37 1.34
C MET A 1 -23.39 -10.75 2.79
N CYS A 2 -22.37 -10.85 3.64
CA CYS A 2 -22.54 -11.26 5.04
C CYS A 2 -23.10 -10.06 5.83
N LYS A 3 -24.29 -10.17 6.41
CA LYS A 3 -24.85 -9.14 7.29
C LYS A 3 -24.21 -9.33 8.67
N LEU A 4 -23.15 -8.57 8.96
CA LEU A 4 -22.59 -8.44 10.30
C LEU A 4 -23.56 -7.57 11.11
N ASN A 5 -24.16 -8.14 12.15
CA ASN A 5 -25.27 -7.51 12.87
C ASN A 5 -24.82 -6.88 14.21
N ARG A 6 -23.53 -7.01 14.59
CA ARG A 6 -22.96 -6.42 15.82
C ARG A 6 -21.56 -5.84 15.57
N LEU A 7 -21.27 -4.68 16.19
CA LEU A 7 -19.95 -4.01 16.15
C LEU A 7 -18.78 -4.92 16.60
N GLN A 8 -19.06 -5.91 17.46
CA GLN A 8 -18.08 -6.89 17.92
C GLN A 8 -17.66 -7.89 16.82
N GLU A 9 -18.49 -8.12 15.80
CA GLU A 9 -18.22 -9.07 14.70
C GLU A 9 -17.37 -8.46 13.58
N LEU A 10 -17.17 -7.13 13.59
CA LEU A 10 -16.35 -6.44 12.60
C LEU A 10 -14.86 -6.83 12.75
N PRO A 11 -14.14 -7.17 11.66
CA PRO A 11 -12.71 -7.47 11.71
C PRO A 11 -11.88 -6.23 12.09
N SER A 12 -10.62 -6.37 12.48
CA SER A 12 -9.72 -5.20 12.49
C SER A 12 -9.39 -4.81 11.04
N VAL A 13 -9.33 -3.51 10.76
CA VAL A 13 -9.10 -2.93 9.43
C VAL A 13 -7.96 -1.92 9.52
N ASP A 14 -6.91 -2.18 8.75
CA ASP A 14 -5.82 -1.24 8.51
C ASP A 14 -6.04 -0.55 7.17
N MET A 15 -6.09 0.77 7.19
CA MET A 15 -6.24 1.60 6.01
C MET A 15 -4.91 2.30 5.71
N PHE A 16 -4.46 2.19 4.46
CA PHE A 16 -3.22 2.82 4.01
C PHE A 16 -3.56 3.95 3.03
N VAL A 17 -3.18 5.18 3.37
CA VAL A 17 -3.25 6.35 2.50
C VAL A 17 -1.87 6.57 1.90
N THR A 18 -1.78 6.53 0.58
CA THR A 18 -0.55 6.84 -0.14
C THR A 18 -0.69 8.19 -0.84
N THR A 19 0.35 9.01 -0.75
CA THR A 19 0.50 10.24 -1.54
C THR A 19 1.94 10.34 -2.00
N VAL A 20 2.16 10.81 -3.22
CA VAL A 20 3.48 10.72 -3.87
C VAL A 20 4.12 12.10 -4.04
N ASP A 21 3.33 13.13 -4.33
CA ASP A 21 3.86 14.45 -4.65
C ASP A 21 2.98 15.55 -4.02
N PRO A 22 3.45 16.26 -2.97
CA PRO A 22 2.68 17.31 -2.31
C PRO A 22 2.41 18.55 -3.18
N VAL A 23 3.09 18.69 -4.32
CA VAL A 23 2.89 19.78 -5.28
C VAL A 23 1.75 19.43 -6.25
N LEU A 24 1.70 18.17 -6.70
CA LEU A 24 0.63 17.68 -7.59
C LEU A 24 -0.63 17.25 -6.82
N GLU A 25 -0.45 16.76 -5.60
CA GLU A 25 -1.47 16.35 -4.64
C GLU A 25 -1.36 17.27 -3.41
N PRO A 26 -2.03 18.44 -3.41
CA PRO A 26 -1.96 19.37 -2.29
C PRO A 26 -2.20 18.67 -0.95
N PRO A 27 -1.41 18.96 0.12
CA PRO A 27 -1.51 18.27 1.41
C PRO A 27 -2.93 18.24 2.00
N ILE A 28 -3.76 19.23 1.68
CA ILE A 28 -5.17 19.27 2.08
C ILE A 28 -5.98 18.07 1.57
N ILE A 29 -5.65 17.50 0.41
CA ILE A 29 -6.31 16.31 -0.14
C ILE A 29 -5.96 15.10 0.74
N THR A 30 -4.68 14.94 1.08
CA THR A 30 -4.21 13.88 1.98
C THR A 30 -4.84 14.00 3.36
N VAL A 31 -4.84 15.21 3.94
CA VAL A 31 -5.49 15.49 5.22
C VAL A 31 -6.98 15.18 5.19
N ASN A 32 -7.72 15.66 4.18
CA ASN A 32 -9.15 15.37 4.04
C ASN A 32 -9.42 13.88 3.87
N THR A 33 -8.54 13.16 3.16
CA THR A 33 -8.64 11.71 3.01
C THR A 33 -8.47 11.02 4.36
N VAL A 34 -7.42 11.35 5.11
CA VAL A 34 -7.20 10.81 6.47
C VAL A 34 -8.38 11.12 7.39
N LEU A 35 -8.83 12.37 7.45
CA LEU A 35 -9.98 12.75 8.28
C LEU A 35 -11.26 12.02 7.87
N SER A 36 -11.48 11.81 6.57
CA SER A 36 -12.63 11.03 6.08
C SER A 36 -12.54 9.56 6.48
N LEU A 37 -11.35 8.97 6.46
CA LEU A 37 -11.11 7.60 6.94
C LEU A 37 -11.32 7.49 8.45
N MET A 38 -10.84 8.47 9.21
CA MET A 38 -11.04 8.52 10.66
C MET A 38 -12.50 8.77 11.05
N ALA A 39 -13.29 9.40 10.16
CA ALA A 39 -14.73 9.61 10.34
C ALA A 39 -15.60 8.42 9.90
N VAL A 40 -14.99 7.33 9.39
CA VAL A 40 -15.75 6.11 9.08
C VAL A 40 -16.39 5.57 10.36
N ASP A 41 -17.66 5.19 10.29
CA ASP A 41 -18.40 4.57 11.39
C ASP A 41 -17.88 3.14 11.65
N TYR A 42 -16.69 3.05 12.26
CA TYR A 42 -15.98 1.84 12.63
C TYR A 42 -15.49 1.95 14.08
N PRO A 43 -15.45 0.85 14.86
CA PRO A 43 -14.89 0.89 16.20
C PRO A 43 -13.44 1.40 16.18
N ALA A 44 -13.14 2.46 16.93
CA ALA A 44 -11.82 3.10 16.94
C ALA A 44 -10.67 2.16 17.34
N ASN A 45 -10.95 1.14 18.15
CA ASN A 45 -9.97 0.11 18.53
C ASN A 45 -9.75 -0.97 17.46
N LYS A 46 -10.47 -0.90 16.34
CA LYS A 46 -10.41 -1.85 15.21
C LYS A 46 -10.08 -1.17 13.89
N LEU A 47 -9.82 0.14 13.90
CA LEU A 47 -9.47 0.91 12.72
C LEU A 47 -8.10 1.54 12.94
N ALA A 48 -7.14 1.26 12.07
CA ALA A 48 -5.88 1.98 12.02
C ALA A 48 -5.72 2.65 10.66
N CYS A 49 -5.22 3.88 10.63
CA CYS A 49 -4.93 4.63 9.41
C CYS A 49 -3.43 4.95 9.36
N TYR A 50 -2.78 4.52 8.29
CA TYR A 50 -1.37 4.75 8.03
C TYR A 50 -1.21 5.65 6.81
N VAL A 51 -0.34 6.65 6.90
CA VAL A 51 -0.04 7.54 5.76
C VAL A 51 1.39 7.26 5.30
N SER A 52 1.56 7.02 4.00
CA SER A 52 2.86 7.00 3.33
C SER A 52 2.91 8.15 2.35
N ASP A 53 3.83 9.08 2.55
CA ASP A 53 3.85 10.37 1.86
C ASP A 53 5.19 10.69 1.18
N GLY A 54 6.04 9.67 0.98
CA GLY A 54 7.39 9.85 0.44
C GLY A 54 8.29 10.74 1.31
N CYS A 55 8.01 10.83 2.62
CA CYS A 55 8.71 11.70 3.58
C CYS A 55 8.55 13.20 3.29
N SER A 56 7.38 13.62 2.78
CA SER A 56 7.08 15.02 2.48
C SER A 56 6.95 15.85 3.76
N PRO A 57 7.82 16.85 4.01
CA PRO A 57 7.70 17.71 5.18
C PRO A 57 6.36 18.47 5.21
N LEU A 58 5.84 18.84 4.02
CA LEU A 58 4.57 19.55 3.86
C LEU A 58 3.38 18.70 4.32
N ASN A 59 3.35 17.42 3.95
CA ASN A 59 2.29 16.49 4.36
C ASN A 59 2.38 16.19 5.85
N TYR A 60 3.59 15.97 6.37
CA TYR A 60 3.83 15.82 7.80
C TYR A 60 3.27 17.01 8.60
N TYR A 61 3.68 18.24 8.27
CA TYR A 61 3.20 19.43 8.99
C TYR A 61 1.69 19.63 8.85
N ALA A 62 1.11 19.39 7.67
CA ALA A 62 -0.32 19.51 7.46
C ALA A 62 -1.13 18.51 8.31
N LEU A 63 -0.68 17.25 8.39
CA LEU A 63 -1.29 16.22 9.23
C LEU A 63 -1.11 16.49 10.73
N VAL A 64 0.05 17.01 11.12
CA VAL A 64 0.31 17.44 12.52
C VAL A 64 -0.60 18.60 12.91
N GLU A 65 -0.77 19.61 12.06
CA GLU A 65 -1.68 20.72 12.36
C GLU A 65 -3.15 20.27 12.38
N ALA A 66 -3.57 19.41 11.44
CA ALA A 66 -4.91 18.82 11.47
C ALA A 66 -5.17 18.01 12.75
N SER A 67 -4.21 17.18 13.15
CA SER A 67 -4.33 16.39 14.39
C SER A 67 -4.30 17.26 15.64
N LYS A 68 -3.56 18.38 15.68
CA LYS A 68 -3.59 19.33 16.81
C LYS A 68 -4.96 19.97 17.00
N GLU A 69 -5.63 20.37 15.93
CA GLU A 69 -6.98 20.97 16.01
C GLU A 69 -8.02 19.93 16.49
N GLU A 70 -7.90 18.68 16.04
CA GLU A 70 -8.73 17.57 16.52
C GLU A 70 -8.39 17.15 17.97
N TYR A 71 -7.11 17.17 18.32
CA TYR A 71 -6.59 16.91 19.67
C TYR A 71 -7.00 17.99 20.68
N LYS A 72 -7.16 19.26 20.27
CA LYS A 72 -7.75 20.31 21.14
C LYS A 72 -9.22 20.01 21.50
N LEU A 73 -9.95 19.32 20.62
CA LEU A 73 -11.31 18.83 20.88
C LEU A 73 -11.31 17.56 21.74
N LEU A 74 -10.37 16.64 21.53
CA LEU A 74 -10.24 15.39 22.30
C LEU A 74 -9.63 15.58 23.70
N SER A 75 -8.69 16.51 23.88
CA SER A 75 -7.97 16.74 25.15
C SER A 75 -8.91 17.17 26.29
N ARG A 76 -9.97 17.91 25.96
CA ARG A 76 -11.04 18.26 26.91
C ARG A 76 -11.78 17.03 27.46
N ASN A 77 -11.82 15.93 26.71
CA ASN A 77 -12.50 14.69 27.12
C ASN A 77 -11.53 13.67 27.75
N ILE A 78 -10.24 13.70 27.39
CA ILE A 78 -9.21 12.78 27.91
C ILE A 78 -8.68 13.23 29.28
N GLU A 79 -8.56 14.52 29.57
CA GLU A 79 -8.13 15.00 30.91
C GLU A 79 -9.11 14.57 32.03
N ASP A 80 -10.40 14.43 31.70
CA ASP A 80 -11.43 13.92 32.61
C ASP A 80 -11.38 12.39 32.80
N ALA A 81 -10.82 11.66 31.83
CA ALA A 81 -10.65 10.20 31.88
C ALA A 81 -9.32 9.76 32.50
N ALA A 82 -8.23 10.49 32.23
CA ALA A 82 -6.88 10.20 32.74
C ALA A 82 -6.77 10.41 34.27
N LYS A 83 -7.54 11.34 34.85
CA LYS A 83 -7.66 11.50 36.31
C LYS A 83 -8.26 10.27 37.01
N LYS A 84 -8.92 9.35 36.29
CA LYS A 84 -9.52 8.13 36.84
C LYS A 84 -8.65 6.87 36.75
N SER A 85 -7.62 6.82 35.90
CA SER A 85 -6.84 5.58 35.67
C SER A 85 -5.49 5.51 36.39
N ALA A 86 -5.02 6.59 37.02
CA ALA A 86 -3.72 6.66 37.71
C ALA A 86 -3.62 5.83 39.03
N ALA A 87 -4.52 4.86 39.25
CA ALA A 87 -4.61 4.07 40.50
C ALA A 87 -4.09 2.61 40.38
N LEU A 88 -3.63 2.16 39.21
CA LEU A 88 -3.23 0.77 38.99
C LEU A 88 -1.86 0.70 38.30
N GLY A 89 -0.79 0.85 39.08
CA GLY A 89 0.58 0.66 38.60
C GLY A 89 0.80 -0.78 38.15
N PHE A 90 1.31 -0.96 36.94
CA PHE A 90 1.64 -2.28 36.40
C PHE A 90 3.01 -2.24 35.70
N ASP A 91 3.85 -3.20 36.05
CA ASP A 91 5.21 -3.42 35.53
C ASP A 91 5.16 -4.54 34.49
N LEU A 92 5.90 -4.40 33.37
CA LEU A 92 5.85 -5.29 32.21
C LEU A 92 7.25 -5.66 31.71
N SER A 93 8.06 -6.24 32.59
CA SER A 93 9.24 -7.01 32.21
C SER A 93 8.89 -8.50 32.10
N GLY A 94 8.95 -9.06 30.88
CA GLY A 94 8.92 -10.51 30.63
C GLY A 94 7.71 -11.04 29.87
N TYR A 95 7.59 -10.79 28.56
CA TYR A 95 6.51 -11.35 27.72
C TYR A 95 6.87 -11.53 26.23
N VAL A 96 8.13 -11.84 25.92
CA VAL A 96 8.55 -12.34 24.59
C VAL A 96 9.57 -13.45 24.85
N ASP A 97 9.44 -14.61 24.20
CA ASP A 97 10.54 -15.59 24.17
C ASP A 97 11.75 -14.91 23.50
N ASP A 98 12.93 -14.96 24.15
CA ASP A 98 14.11 -14.17 23.75
C ASP A 98 14.48 -14.34 22.25
N ASP A 99 14.25 -15.52 21.68
CA ASP A 99 14.54 -15.82 20.27
C ASP A 99 13.62 -15.08 19.27
N ASP A 100 12.33 -14.87 19.60
CA ASP A 100 11.35 -14.15 18.75
C ASP A 100 11.58 -12.63 18.80
N TYR A 101 12.05 -12.13 19.95
CA TYR A 101 12.38 -10.72 20.12
C TYR A 101 13.59 -10.28 19.29
N ASP A 102 14.64 -11.10 19.24
CA ASP A 102 15.85 -10.84 18.45
C ASP A 102 15.58 -10.87 16.94
N GLU A 103 14.63 -11.69 16.48
CA GLU A 103 14.18 -11.67 15.09
C GLU A 103 13.38 -10.40 14.78
N LEU A 104 12.44 -10.02 15.65
CA LEU A 104 11.67 -8.78 15.49
C LEU A 104 12.54 -7.52 15.53
N LEU A 105 13.59 -7.47 16.35
CA LEU A 105 14.59 -6.39 16.36
C LEU A 105 15.26 -6.23 14.98
N LYS A 106 15.71 -7.32 14.37
CA LYS A 106 16.32 -7.30 13.03
C LYS A 106 15.34 -6.87 11.94
N GLN A 107 14.06 -7.17 12.13
CA GLN A 107 13.04 -6.85 11.14
C GLN A 107 12.52 -5.41 11.26
N LEU A 108 12.20 -4.97 12.48
CA LEU A 108 11.41 -3.79 12.78
C LEU A 108 12.23 -2.57 13.23
N GLY A 109 13.52 -2.72 13.50
CA GLY A 109 14.41 -1.65 13.93
C GLY A 109 14.73 -1.71 15.43
N ASN A 110 15.15 -0.59 16.03
CA ASN A 110 15.72 -0.55 17.38
C ASN A 110 14.81 0.06 18.46
N SER A 111 13.52 0.26 18.20
CA SER A 111 12.58 0.73 19.22
C SER A 111 11.92 -0.45 19.96
N ASN A 112 12.28 -0.61 21.23
CA ASN A 112 11.76 -1.68 22.09
C ASN A 112 10.24 -1.57 22.28
N GLU A 113 9.73 -0.37 22.49
CA GLU A 113 8.30 -0.11 22.65
C GLU A 113 7.53 -0.41 21.36
N PHE A 114 8.07 -0.03 20.20
CA PHE A 114 7.46 -0.36 18.91
C PHE A 114 7.43 -1.88 18.68
N ILE A 115 8.53 -2.58 18.95
CA ILE A 115 8.61 -4.04 18.80
C ILE A 115 7.62 -4.75 19.71
N LYS A 116 7.52 -4.33 20.97
CA LYS A 116 6.52 -4.87 21.91
C LYS A 116 5.11 -4.64 21.39
N SER A 117 4.83 -3.43 20.89
CA SER A 117 3.53 -3.10 20.30
C SER A 117 3.23 -3.95 19.06
N ALA A 118 4.19 -4.12 18.17
CA ALA A 118 4.04 -4.91 16.95
C ALA A 118 3.88 -6.41 17.27
N GLY A 119 4.66 -6.96 18.20
CA GLY A 119 4.55 -8.35 18.64
C GLY A 119 3.17 -8.66 19.24
N HIS A 120 2.64 -7.76 20.07
CA HIS A 120 1.29 -7.87 20.62
C HIS A 120 0.22 -7.83 19.51
N ALA A 121 0.35 -6.93 18.54
CA ALA A 121 -0.55 -6.85 17.39
C ALA A 121 -0.50 -8.13 16.52
N LEU A 122 0.70 -8.68 16.29
CA LEU A 122 0.89 -9.93 15.54
C LEU A 122 0.26 -11.14 16.26
N ARG A 123 0.20 -11.12 17.60
CA ARG A 123 -0.51 -12.12 18.40
C ARG A 123 -2.02 -11.91 18.48
N GLY A 124 -2.54 -10.81 17.89
CA GLY A 124 -3.96 -10.48 17.90
C GLY A 124 -4.47 -10.02 19.27
N GLU A 125 -3.56 -9.66 20.18
CA GLU A 125 -3.92 -9.15 21.49
C GLU A 125 -4.37 -7.68 21.35
N THR A 126 -5.46 -7.30 22.02
CA THR A 126 -5.99 -5.91 22.00
C THR A 126 -5.91 -5.27 23.38
N GLY A 127 -5.31 -4.08 23.48
CA GLY A 127 -5.36 -3.25 24.69
C GLY A 127 -4.06 -3.11 25.47
N LEU A 128 -3.01 -2.56 24.84
CA LEU A 128 -1.87 -2.05 25.60
C LEU A 128 -2.31 -0.85 26.46
N PRO A 129 -1.95 -0.78 27.75
CA PRO A 129 -2.06 0.45 28.52
C PRO A 129 -1.07 1.46 27.94
N MET A 130 -1.53 2.25 26.96
CA MET A 130 -0.73 3.24 26.27
C MET A 130 -0.57 4.44 27.19
N ASN A 131 0.66 4.70 27.64
CA ASN A 131 0.99 5.96 28.30
C ASN A 131 1.24 7.02 27.20
N PRO A 132 0.37 8.03 27.01
CA PRO A 132 0.45 8.95 25.88
C PRO A 132 1.77 9.72 25.80
N SER A 133 2.40 9.97 26.96
CA SER A 133 3.69 10.68 27.02
C SER A 133 4.82 9.85 26.42
N ASN A 134 4.87 8.55 26.69
CA ASN A 134 5.93 7.67 26.16
C ASN A 134 5.70 7.36 24.67
N SER A 135 4.45 7.33 24.21
CA SER A 135 4.15 7.08 22.80
C SER A 135 4.65 8.18 21.85
N LEU A 136 4.73 9.42 22.33
CA LEU A 136 5.20 10.53 21.49
C LEU A 136 6.71 10.44 21.23
N ASP A 137 7.51 10.17 22.26
CA ASP A 137 8.96 10.02 22.13
C ASP A 137 9.31 8.79 21.27
N VAL A 138 8.59 7.68 21.46
CA VAL A 138 8.71 6.47 20.64
C VAL A 138 8.33 6.74 19.19
N ALA A 139 7.22 7.45 18.94
CA ALA A 139 6.83 7.83 17.59
C ALA A 139 7.88 8.73 16.93
N HIS A 140 8.47 9.66 17.68
CA HIS A 140 9.56 10.51 17.18
C HIS A 140 10.81 9.70 16.83
N GLN A 141 11.16 8.70 17.64
CA GLN A 141 12.28 7.79 17.36
C GLN A 141 12.02 6.97 16.08
N VAL A 142 10.86 6.33 15.97
CA VAL A 142 10.51 5.46 14.83
C VAL A 142 10.36 6.26 13.52
N ALA A 143 9.92 7.51 13.60
CA ALA A 143 9.87 8.43 12.46
C ALA A 143 11.25 9.00 12.06
N GLY A 144 12.32 8.64 12.77
CA GLY A 144 13.67 9.09 12.46
C GLY A 144 14.16 8.60 11.10
N SER A 145 14.81 9.47 10.33
CA SER A 145 15.30 9.15 8.97
C SER A 145 16.29 8.00 8.89
N ALA A 146 16.99 7.69 9.99
CA ALA A 146 17.95 6.59 10.07
C ALA A 146 17.36 5.32 10.71
N TYR A 147 16.07 5.34 11.09
CA TYR A 147 15.46 4.26 11.88
C TYR A 147 15.46 2.91 11.15
N GLU A 148 15.25 2.94 9.84
CA GLU A 148 15.23 1.74 9.00
C GLU A 148 16.62 1.14 8.73
N ASN A 149 17.70 1.85 9.06
CA ASN A 149 19.05 1.44 8.71
C ASN A 149 19.44 0.12 9.39
N GLY A 150 19.80 -0.88 8.59
CA GLY A 150 20.15 -2.22 9.09
C GLY A 150 18.95 -3.07 9.53
N SER A 151 17.72 -2.60 9.30
CA SER A 151 16.48 -3.35 9.53
C SER A 151 16.00 -4.04 8.23
N SER A 152 14.86 -4.73 8.29
CA SER A 152 14.21 -5.35 7.11
C SER A 152 13.07 -4.50 6.51
N TRP A 153 12.92 -3.25 6.95
CA TRP A 153 12.00 -2.28 6.32
C TRP A 153 12.35 -2.08 4.85
N GLY A 154 11.35 -2.01 3.99
CA GLY A 154 11.58 -1.89 2.55
C GLY A 154 11.91 -3.20 1.83
N GLU A 155 12.45 -4.19 2.54
CA GLU A 155 12.84 -5.48 1.93
C GLU A 155 11.84 -6.60 2.22
N LYS A 156 11.37 -6.67 3.46
CA LYS A 156 10.43 -7.70 3.92
C LYS A 156 9.23 -7.09 4.63
N VAL A 157 9.42 -5.99 5.35
CA VAL A 157 8.41 -5.33 6.16
C VAL A 157 7.99 -4.02 5.51
N GLY A 158 6.70 -3.69 5.64
CA GLY A 158 6.14 -2.45 5.10
C GLY A 158 6.01 -2.46 3.58
N TRP A 159 6.15 -1.28 3.00
CA TRP A 159 6.17 -1.06 1.55
C TRP A 159 7.48 -1.54 0.98
N LEU A 160 7.43 -2.31 -0.10
CA LEU A 160 8.63 -2.88 -0.69
C LEU A 160 9.33 -1.91 -1.63
N TYR A 161 10.62 -1.72 -1.41
CA TYR A 161 11.49 -0.87 -2.21
C TYR A 161 11.93 -1.58 -3.49
N GLY A 162 12.37 -0.77 -4.46
CA GLY A 162 12.99 -1.25 -5.70
C GLY A 162 12.09 -1.31 -6.92
N SER A 163 10.90 -0.69 -6.88
CA SER A 163 10.07 -0.43 -8.06
C SER A 163 9.37 0.91 -7.95
N ALA A 164 9.22 1.63 -9.06
CA ALA A 164 8.36 2.83 -9.15
C ALA A 164 6.85 2.52 -9.08
N THR A 165 6.49 1.23 -9.06
CA THR A 165 5.15 0.69 -8.77
C THR A 165 5.25 -0.25 -7.57
N GLU A 166 5.71 0.31 -6.45
CA GLU A 166 5.84 -0.38 -5.16
C GLU A 166 4.52 -0.96 -4.65
N ASP A 167 3.38 -0.40 -5.07
CA ASP A 167 2.03 -0.89 -4.83
C ASP A 167 1.78 -2.28 -5.42
N ILE A 168 2.13 -2.48 -6.68
CA ILE A 168 2.01 -3.78 -7.34
C ILE A 168 2.99 -4.77 -6.71
N LEU A 169 4.23 -4.34 -6.44
CA LEU A 169 5.26 -5.18 -5.84
C LEU A 169 4.88 -5.65 -4.43
N THR A 170 4.43 -4.72 -3.59
CA THR A 170 4.01 -5.00 -2.20
C THR A 170 2.79 -5.91 -2.21
N GLY A 171 1.78 -5.62 -3.03
CA GLY A 171 0.60 -6.47 -3.17
C GLY A 171 0.93 -7.89 -3.63
N LEU A 172 1.84 -8.03 -4.60
CA LEU A 172 2.33 -9.33 -5.06
C LEU A 172 2.96 -10.12 -3.90
N MET A 173 3.85 -9.49 -3.14
CA MET A 173 4.55 -10.15 -2.04
C MET A 173 3.66 -10.42 -0.82
N ILE A 174 2.60 -9.65 -0.61
CA ILE A 174 1.56 -9.99 0.36
C ILE A 174 0.82 -11.27 -0.08
N HIS A 175 0.47 -11.39 -1.36
CA HIS A 175 -0.18 -12.61 -1.88
C HIS A 175 0.74 -13.84 -1.85
N THR A 176 2.06 -13.70 -2.05
CA THR A 176 2.99 -14.83 -1.91
C THR A 176 3.07 -15.37 -0.48
N ARG A 177 2.68 -14.56 0.51
CA ARG A 177 2.58 -14.94 1.93
C ARG A 177 1.22 -15.56 2.30
N GLY A 178 0.35 -15.80 1.33
CA GLY A 178 -0.92 -16.52 1.52
C GLY A 178 -2.13 -15.63 1.84
N TRP A 179 -1.95 -14.32 1.92
CA TRP A 179 -3.05 -13.37 2.06
C TRP A 179 -3.96 -13.39 0.84
N ARG A 180 -5.22 -13.00 1.05
CA ARG A 180 -6.23 -12.93 -0.01
C ARG A 180 -6.81 -11.52 -0.06
N SER A 181 -6.90 -10.97 -1.26
CA SER A 181 -7.60 -9.71 -1.52
C SER A 181 -9.09 -9.95 -1.79
N GLY A 182 -9.91 -8.96 -1.41
CA GLY A 182 -11.31 -8.86 -1.79
C GLY A 182 -11.55 -7.49 -2.43
N TYR A 183 -12.36 -7.45 -3.49
CA TYR A 183 -12.74 -6.22 -4.17
C TYR A 183 -14.18 -5.83 -3.78
N CYS A 184 -14.37 -4.59 -3.35
CA CYS A 184 -15.67 -4.03 -2.99
C CYS A 184 -15.95 -2.82 -3.88
N ASN A 185 -17.11 -2.80 -4.55
CA ASN A 185 -17.55 -1.70 -5.40
C ASN A 185 -18.92 -1.21 -4.93
N PRO A 186 -18.97 -0.37 -3.88
CA PRO A 186 -20.23 0.16 -3.36
C PRO A 186 -20.84 1.17 -4.35
N ASP A 187 -22.15 1.34 -4.26
CA ASP A 187 -22.92 2.38 -4.94
C ASP A 187 -23.61 3.26 -3.88
N PRO A 188 -23.23 4.55 -3.72
CA PRO A 188 -22.25 5.28 -4.51
C PRO A 188 -20.79 4.84 -4.26
N PRO A 189 -19.83 5.22 -5.15
CA PRO A 189 -18.42 4.89 -4.99
C PRO A 189 -17.87 5.37 -3.65
N GLY A 190 -17.14 4.49 -2.94
CA GLY A 190 -16.58 4.80 -1.63
C GLY A 190 -15.41 5.79 -1.66
N PHE A 191 -14.73 5.89 -2.81
CA PHE A 191 -13.60 6.80 -3.02
C PHE A 191 -13.69 7.41 -4.42
N LEU A 192 -13.49 8.73 -4.50
CA LEU A 192 -13.40 9.47 -5.75
C LEU A 192 -12.01 10.11 -5.84
N GLY A 193 -11.37 10.02 -7.00
CA GLY A 193 -10.06 10.61 -7.26
C GLY A 193 -10.08 11.55 -8.45
N CYS A 194 -9.06 12.40 -8.55
CA CYS A 194 -8.86 13.29 -9.68
C CYS A 194 -8.15 12.55 -10.83
N ALA A 195 -8.66 12.69 -12.05
CA ALA A 195 -7.97 12.22 -13.25
C ALA A 195 -6.97 13.28 -13.74
N PRO A 196 -5.89 12.88 -14.46
CA PRO A 196 -4.96 13.82 -15.06
C PRO A 196 -5.68 14.83 -15.98
N SER A 197 -5.40 16.12 -15.79
CA SER A 197 -6.04 17.21 -16.54
C SER A 197 -5.44 17.45 -17.93
N SER A 198 -4.32 16.79 -18.27
CA SER A 198 -3.64 16.95 -19.56
C SER A 198 -3.03 15.65 -20.07
N VAL A 199 -2.83 15.58 -21.39
CA VAL A 199 -2.16 14.45 -22.06
C VAL A 199 -0.73 14.29 -21.57
N LEU A 200 0.00 15.38 -21.34
CA LEU A 200 1.37 15.32 -20.84
C LEU A 200 1.44 14.69 -19.44
N ALA A 201 0.56 15.12 -18.53
CA ALA A 201 0.48 14.54 -17.19
C ALA A 201 0.15 13.04 -17.24
N ALA A 202 -0.82 12.65 -18.08
CA ALA A 202 -1.17 11.24 -18.29
C ALA A 202 0.02 10.42 -18.83
N MET A 203 0.78 10.95 -19.80
CA MET A 203 1.95 10.27 -20.34
C MET A 203 3.09 10.11 -19.32
N ILE A 204 3.34 11.13 -18.48
CA ILE A 204 4.33 11.04 -17.39
C ILE A 204 3.93 9.94 -16.40
N GLN A 205 2.65 9.88 -16.03
CA GLN A 205 2.12 8.85 -15.15
C GLN A 205 2.24 7.45 -15.75
N GLN A 206 1.84 7.27 -17.00
CA GLN A 206 1.96 5.98 -17.69
C GLN A 206 3.42 5.54 -17.86
N LYS A 207 4.33 6.49 -18.11
CA LYS A 207 5.78 6.21 -18.12
C LYS A 207 6.24 5.64 -16.78
N ARG A 208 5.85 6.27 -15.65
CA ARG A 208 6.19 5.77 -14.30
C ARG A 208 5.68 4.33 -14.11
N TRP A 209 4.44 4.08 -14.49
CA TRP A 209 3.85 2.74 -14.38
C TRP A 209 4.60 1.70 -15.19
N ILE A 210 4.92 1.99 -16.46
CA ILE A 210 5.65 1.06 -17.32
C ILE A 210 7.05 0.81 -16.77
N THR A 211 7.77 1.85 -16.31
CA THR A 211 9.08 1.69 -15.68
C THR A 211 9.00 0.76 -14.46
N GLY A 212 8.08 1.03 -13.52
CA GLY A 212 7.91 0.21 -12.33
C GLY A 212 7.52 -1.24 -12.64
N GLN A 213 6.61 -1.45 -13.59
CA GLN A 213 6.21 -2.78 -14.03
C GLN A 213 7.38 -3.57 -14.62
N LEU A 214 8.20 -2.94 -15.47
CA LEU A 214 9.40 -3.58 -16.04
C LEU A 214 10.44 -3.90 -14.96
N GLU A 215 10.64 -3.02 -13.97
CA GLU A 215 11.49 -3.29 -12.81
C GLU A 215 11.01 -4.56 -12.08
N ILE A 216 9.70 -4.71 -11.85
CA ILE A 216 9.14 -5.92 -11.23
C ILE A 216 9.36 -7.14 -12.13
N LEU A 217 9.06 -7.03 -13.44
CA LEU A 217 9.15 -8.13 -14.40
C LEU A 217 10.55 -8.75 -14.44
N PHE A 218 11.59 -7.91 -14.39
CA PHE A 218 12.98 -8.35 -14.45
C PHE A 218 13.65 -8.51 -13.07
N SER A 219 12.91 -8.30 -11.98
CA SER A 219 13.39 -8.53 -10.62
C SER A 219 13.28 -10.00 -10.18
N LYS A 220 13.91 -10.34 -9.05
CA LYS A 220 13.72 -11.63 -8.35
C LYS A 220 12.27 -11.86 -7.92
N ASN A 221 11.50 -10.79 -7.71
CA ASN A 221 10.13 -10.79 -7.21
C ASN A 221 9.09 -10.77 -8.35
N ASN A 222 9.44 -11.28 -9.55
CA ASN A 222 8.47 -11.36 -10.65
C ASN A 222 7.42 -12.47 -10.40
N PRO A 223 6.21 -12.38 -11.00
CA PRO A 223 5.13 -13.32 -10.72
C PRO A 223 5.45 -14.80 -11.05
N ILE A 224 6.27 -15.04 -12.07
CA ILE A 224 6.67 -16.40 -12.47
C ILE A 224 7.57 -17.01 -11.40
N SER A 225 8.62 -16.28 -11.00
CA SER A 225 9.51 -16.65 -9.89
C SER A 225 8.72 -16.89 -8.60
N ALA A 226 7.78 -15.98 -8.28
CA ALA A 226 6.91 -16.09 -7.13
C ALA A 226 5.99 -17.33 -7.15
N THR A 227 5.61 -17.83 -8.32
CA THR A 227 4.82 -19.06 -8.46
C THR A 227 5.68 -20.31 -8.30
N LEU A 228 6.94 -20.25 -8.74
CA LEU A 228 7.88 -21.37 -8.69
C LEU A 228 8.56 -21.54 -7.33
N THR A 229 8.80 -20.43 -6.63
CA THR A 229 9.62 -20.39 -5.40
C THR A 229 8.83 -20.01 -4.15
N ALA A 230 7.60 -19.53 -4.29
CA ALA A 230 6.74 -19.12 -3.18
C ALA A 230 5.28 -19.59 -3.41
N ASN A 231 4.34 -19.11 -2.59
CA ASN A 231 2.96 -19.61 -2.57
C ASN A 231 1.99 -18.84 -3.48
N LEU A 232 2.47 -18.26 -4.59
CA LEU A 232 1.59 -17.55 -5.53
C LEU A 232 0.81 -18.55 -6.39
N GLN A 233 -0.52 -18.42 -6.41
CA GLN A 233 -1.37 -19.27 -7.23
C GLN A 233 -1.21 -18.93 -8.72
N ILE A 234 -1.22 -19.95 -9.60
CA ILE A 234 -1.08 -19.77 -11.06
C ILE A 234 -2.06 -18.74 -11.64
N ARG A 235 -3.32 -18.75 -11.18
CA ARG A 235 -4.32 -17.77 -11.62
C ARG A 235 -3.94 -16.32 -11.26
N MET A 236 -3.33 -16.12 -10.08
CA MET A 236 -2.84 -14.82 -9.64
C MET A 236 -1.61 -14.43 -10.45
N CYS A 237 -0.72 -15.38 -10.72
CA CYS A 237 0.44 -15.17 -11.60
C CYS A 237 0.03 -14.62 -12.96
N ILE A 238 -0.96 -15.24 -13.62
CA ILE A 238 -1.48 -14.78 -14.91
C ILE A 238 -2.07 -13.36 -14.79
N ALA A 239 -2.82 -13.07 -13.73
CA ALA A 239 -3.40 -11.75 -13.51
C ALA A 239 -2.31 -10.67 -13.31
N TYR A 240 -1.27 -10.96 -12.53
CA TYR A 240 -0.13 -10.05 -12.34
C TYR A 240 0.66 -9.86 -13.63
N LEU A 241 0.92 -10.93 -14.38
CA LEU A 241 1.61 -10.86 -15.67
C LEU A 241 0.83 -10.01 -16.68
N TYR A 242 -0.50 -10.13 -16.71
CA TYR A 242 -1.35 -9.30 -17.57
C TYR A 242 -1.15 -7.80 -17.29
N VAL A 243 -1.10 -7.41 -16.01
CA VAL A 243 -0.86 -6.02 -15.63
C VAL A 243 0.58 -5.61 -15.97
N ILE A 244 1.58 -6.41 -15.60
CA ILE A 244 3.00 -6.06 -15.71
C ILE A 244 3.50 -6.01 -17.17
N ILE A 245 2.98 -6.86 -18.04
CA ILE A 245 3.39 -6.91 -19.46
C ILE A 245 2.69 -5.83 -20.30
N TRP A 246 1.74 -5.08 -19.72
CA TRP A 246 0.94 -4.08 -20.43
C TRP A 246 1.80 -3.12 -21.26
N GLY A 247 2.89 -2.58 -20.69
CA GLY A 247 3.79 -1.66 -21.41
C GLY A 247 4.49 -2.29 -22.62
N LEU A 248 4.84 -3.57 -22.57
CA LEU A 248 5.53 -4.28 -23.66
C LEU A 248 4.65 -4.49 -24.89
N ARG A 249 3.33 -4.45 -24.71
CA ARG A 249 2.36 -4.57 -25.80
C ARG A 249 2.50 -3.46 -26.86
N SER A 250 3.06 -2.30 -26.47
CA SER A 250 3.35 -1.19 -27.39
C SER A 250 4.26 -1.58 -28.56
N ILE A 251 5.20 -2.51 -28.36
CA ILE A 251 6.16 -2.94 -29.39
C ILE A 251 5.46 -3.64 -30.56
N PRO A 252 4.73 -4.77 -30.37
CA PRO A 252 4.03 -5.42 -31.46
C PRO A 252 2.92 -4.54 -32.05
N GLU A 253 2.27 -3.69 -31.25
CA GLU A 253 1.27 -2.74 -31.75
C GLU A 253 1.87 -1.70 -32.68
N LEU A 254 3.05 -1.14 -32.35
CA LEU A 254 3.76 -0.21 -33.21
C LEU A 254 4.22 -0.89 -34.51
N CYS A 255 4.76 -2.12 -34.41
CA CYS A 255 5.11 -2.90 -35.60
C CYS A 255 3.89 -3.11 -36.49
N TYR A 256 2.75 -3.50 -35.91
CA TYR A 256 1.51 -3.72 -36.64
C TYR A 256 0.97 -2.43 -37.27
N ALA A 257 1.00 -1.31 -36.54
CA ALA A 257 0.56 -0.01 -37.05
C ALA A 257 1.45 0.51 -38.20
N ALA A 258 2.73 0.12 -38.24
CA ALA A 258 3.66 0.48 -39.31
C ALA A 258 3.52 -0.41 -40.56
N LEU A 259 2.92 -1.61 -40.45
CA LEU A 259 2.80 -2.56 -41.56
C LEU A 259 2.11 -1.95 -42.81
N PRO A 260 0.97 -1.24 -42.71
CA PRO A 260 0.32 -0.68 -43.89
C PRO A 260 1.20 0.32 -44.64
N ALA A 261 1.89 1.21 -43.93
CA ALA A 261 2.80 2.18 -44.53
C ALA A 261 3.99 1.49 -45.22
N TYR A 262 4.56 0.48 -44.56
CA TYR A 262 5.62 -0.34 -45.14
C TYR A 262 5.17 -1.04 -46.44
N CYS A 263 3.97 -1.64 -46.46
CA CYS A 263 3.42 -2.30 -47.64
C CYS A 263 3.22 -1.35 -48.81
N ILE A 264 2.75 -0.12 -48.55
CA ILE A 264 2.58 0.91 -49.59
C ILE A 264 3.93 1.30 -50.19
N ILE A 265 4.95 1.56 -49.36
CA ILE A 265 6.28 2.01 -49.81
C ILE A 265 6.97 0.91 -50.64
N THR A 266 6.84 -0.35 -50.21
CA THR A 266 7.52 -1.49 -50.84
C THR A 266 6.71 -2.15 -51.96
N ASN A 267 5.48 -1.70 -52.20
CA ASN A 267 4.51 -2.32 -53.10
C ASN A 267 4.29 -3.83 -52.80
N THR A 268 4.29 -4.18 -51.51
CA THR A 268 4.06 -5.55 -51.03
C THR A 268 2.67 -5.68 -50.41
N ASN A 269 2.21 -6.92 -50.20
CA ASN A 269 0.94 -7.21 -49.54
C ASN A 269 1.20 -8.13 -48.35
N PHE A 270 0.69 -7.76 -47.17
CA PHE A 270 0.78 -8.63 -45.99
C PHE A 270 -0.31 -9.72 -45.99
N LEU A 271 -1.48 -9.43 -46.57
CA LEU A 271 -2.55 -10.41 -46.74
C LEU A 271 -2.30 -11.27 -47.98
N PRO A 272 -2.62 -12.58 -47.91
CA PRO A 272 -2.57 -13.44 -49.08
C PRO A 272 -3.49 -12.90 -50.18
N LYS A 273 -3.02 -12.95 -51.42
CA LYS A 273 -3.88 -12.66 -52.58
C LYS A 273 -4.98 -13.72 -52.63
N VAL A 274 -6.23 -13.29 -52.72
CA VAL A 274 -7.37 -14.20 -52.91
C VAL A 274 -7.13 -14.96 -54.22
N SER A 275 -6.91 -16.27 -54.14
CA SER A 275 -6.90 -17.13 -55.32
C SER A 275 -8.36 -17.41 -55.71
N ALA A 276 -8.65 -17.39 -57.01
CA ALA A 276 -10.00 -17.51 -57.59
C ALA A 276 -10.70 -18.88 -57.36
N ASN A 277 -10.24 -19.69 -56.40
CA ASN A 277 -10.77 -21.02 -56.12
C ASN A 277 -11.90 -21.05 -55.08
N PHE A 278 -12.40 -19.89 -54.63
CA PHE A 278 -13.55 -19.83 -53.71
C PHE A 278 -14.92 -20.13 -54.35
N ASN A 279 -14.98 -20.46 -55.66
CA ASN A 279 -16.22 -20.81 -56.37
C ASN A 279 -16.45 -22.32 -56.56
N ARG A 280 -15.90 -23.17 -55.69
CA ARG A 280 -16.24 -24.61 -55.64
C ARG A 280 -16.75 -25.00 -54.26
N ILE A 281 -18.01 -24.67 -53.98
CA ILE A 281 -18.88 -25.39 -53.04
C ILE A 281 -20.19 -25.64 -53.76
#